data_AF-A0A940RB54-F1
#
_entry.id   AF-A0A940RB54-F1
#
_cell.length_a   1.000
_cell.length_b   1.000
_cell.length_c   1.000
_cell.angle_alpha   90.00
_cell.angle_beta   90.00
_cell.angle_gamma   90.00
#
_symmetry.space_group_name_H-M   'P 1'
#
loop_
_entity.id
_entity.type
_entity.pdbx_description
1 polymer ?
#
loop_
_entity_poly.entity_id
_entity_poly.type
_entity_poly.pdbx_seq_one_letter_code
_entity_poly.pdbx_strand_id
1 'polypeptide(L)'
;MSVISEKWMLTIEILQSIQGELRVLNANQREKIEDISLPDLVYVPFKGSEIYLLHKAFLDAGGAPHDNLRTLLEKTVTGLANKTQRGFSVDSVYKCSDKVCPESKENVKRFLQRMIRNIDSYD
;
A
#
# COMPACT_ATOMS: atom_id res chain seq x y z
N MET A 1 6.67 13.43 61.64
CA MET A 1 6.22 13.47 60.24
C MET A 1 6.04 12.03 59.77
N SER A 2 4.86 11.67 59.26
CA SER A 2 4.45 10.26 59.13
C SER A 2 5.04 9.60 57.88
N VAL A 3 5.46 8.34 58.01
CA VAL A 3 6.01 7.44 56.96
C VAL A 3 5.14 7.37 55.69
N ILE A 4 3.84 7.72 55.81
CA ILE A 4 2.90 7.81 54.68
C ILE A 4 3.32 8.93 53.72
N SER A 5 3.83 10.05 54.22
CA SER A 5 4.25 11.21 53.42
C SER A 5 5.43 10.89 52.51
N GLU A 6 6.41 10.11 52.99
CA GLU A 6 7.61 9.77 52.22
C GLU A 6 7.29 8.82 51.06
N LYS A 7 6.42 7.83 51.28
CA LYS A 7 5.96 6.92 50.21
C LYS A 7 5.20 7.65 49.11
N TRP A 8 4.40 8.65 49.47
CA TRP A 8 3.68 9.48 48.50
C TRP A 8 4.63 10.35 47.67
N MET A 9 5.64 10.96 48.30
CA MET A 9 6.66 11.74 47.59
C MET A 9 7.45 10.88 46.60
N LEU A 10 7.86 9.68 47.02
CA LEU A 10 8.61 8.75 46.17
C LEU A 10 7.78 8.25 44.97
N THR A 11 6.47 8.08 45.18
CA THR A 11 5.54 7.73 44.09
C THR A 11 5.43 8.86 43.06
N ILE A 12 5.40 10.12 43.50
CA ILE A 12 5.33 11.28 42.61
C ILE A 12 6.59 11.40 41.75
N GLU A 13 7.77 11.19 42.33
CA GLU A 13 9.04 11.24 41.61
C GLU A 13 9.12 10.16 40.50
N ILE A 14 8.68 8.94 40.81
CA ILE A 14 8.63 7.85 39.83
C ILE A 14 7.69 8.20 38.67
N LEU A 15 6.51 8.74 38.97
CA LEU A 15 5.55 9.12 37.93
C LEU A 15 6.10 10.23 37.02
N GLN A 16 6.84 11.18 37.58
CA GLN A 16 7.51 12.23 36.80
C GLN A 16 8.62 11.67 35.91
N SER A 17 9.40 10.69 36.39
CA SER A 17 10.41 10.00 35.59
C SER A 17 9.79 9.27 34.40
N ILE A 18 8.74 8.47 34.65
CA ILE A 18 8.00 7.74 33.61
C ILE A 18 7.41 8.71 32.58
N GLN A 19 6.86 9.85 33.02
CA GLN A 19 6.32 10.86 32.11
C GLN A 19 7.42 11.50 31.24
N GLY A 20 8.62 11.69 31.77
CA GLY A 20 9.79 12.15 31.03
C GLY A 20 10.23 11.16 29.96
N GLU A 21 10.36 9.88 30.33
CA GLU A 21 10.72 8.80 29.41
C GLU A 21 9.69 8.63 28.29
N LEU A 22 8.39 8.72 28.59
CA LEU A 22 7.32 8.68 27.59
C LEU A 22 7.38 9.84 26.61
N ARG A 23 7.80 11.04 27.05
CA ARG A 23 7.99 12.19 26.14
C ARG A 23 9.13 11.97 25.17
N VAL A 24 10.27 11.45 25.65
CA VAL A 24 11.42 11.12 24.80
C VAL A 24 11.06 10.01 23.82
N LEU A 25 10.34 8.98 24.26
CA LEU A 25 9.92 7.87 23.41
C LEU A 25 8.93 8.32 22.34
N ASN A 26 8.00 9.22 22.67
CA ASN A 26 7.09 9.84 21.70
C ASN A 26 7.80 10.80 20.73
N ALA A 27 8.82 11.53 21.19
CA ALA A 27 9.64 12.38 20.31
C ALA A 27 10.44 11.53 19.31
N ASN A 28 11.07 10.45 19.78
CA ASN A 28 11.80 9.51 18.94
C ASN A 28 10.88 8.75 17.97
N GLN A 29 9.62 8.49 18.34
CA GLN A 29 8.61 7.94 17.43
C GLN A 29 8.23 8.95 16.35
N ARG A 30 8.15 10.25 16.66
CA ARG A 30 7.86 11.30 15.66
C ARG A 30 9.02 11.50 14.68
N GLU A 31 10.27 11.47 15.15
CA GLU A 31 11.45 11.53 14.27
C GLU A 31 11.55 10.31 13.34
N LYS A 32 11.13 9.11 13.80
CA LYS A 32 11.04 7.92 12.92
C LYS A 32 9.96 8.00 11.84
N ILE A 33 9.00 8.93 11.94
CA ILE A 33 7.91 9.07 10.96
C ILE A 33 8.31 10.02 9.81
N GLU A 34 9.32 10.86 9.98
CA GLU A 34 9.72 11.85 8.96
C GLU A 34 10.69 11.30 7.91
N ASP A 35 11.24 10.09 8.08
CA ASP A 35 12.28 9.52 7.20
C ASP A 35 11.87 8.20 6.52
N ILE A 36 10.57 7.96 6.36
CA ILE A 36 10.09 7.01 5.35
C ILE A 36 9.99 7.82 4.06
N SER A 37 11.06 7.85 3.26
CA SER A 37 10.92 8.14 1.83
C SER A 37 9.77 7.27 1.32
N LEU A 38 8.60 7.87 1.06
CA LEU A 38 7.48 7.16 0.47
C LEU A 38 8.04 6.39 -0.73
N PRO A 39 7.76 5.08 -0.87
CA PRO A 39 8.26 4.33 -2.02
C PRO A 39 7.90 5.10 -3.28
N ASP A 40 8.82 5.18 -4.26
CA ASP A 40 8.55 5.85 -5.54
C ASP A 40 7.35 5.17 -6.22
N LEU A 41 6.15 5.75 -6.01
CA LEU A 41 4.91 5.17 -6.50
C LEU A 41 4.81 5.42 -8.01
N VAL A 42 4.48 4.36 -8.74
CA VAL A 42 4.19 4.44 -10.17
C VAL A 42 2.75 4.92 -10.34
N TYR A 43 2.59 6.10 -10.94
CA TYR A 43 1.28 6.64 -11.27
C TYR A 43 0.70 5.97 -12.52
N VAL A 44 -0.37 5.19 -12.34
CA VAL A 44 -1.10 4.56 -13.43
C VAL A 44 -2.40 5.29 -13.77
N PRO A 45 -2.79 5.33 -15.04
CA PRO A 45 -4.09 5.87 -15.46
C PRO A 45 -5.25 4.89 -15.21
N PHE A 46 -4.95 3.67 -14.72
CA PHE A 46 -5.93 2.60 -14.59
C PHE A 46 -6.83 2.74 -13.35
N LYS A 47 -8.09 2.35 -13.52
CA LYS A 47 -9.03 2.08 -12.42
C LYS A 47 -8.70 0.73 -11.77
N GLY A 48 -9.13 0.51 -10.53
CA GLY A 48 -8.92 -0.77 -9.83
C GLY A 48 -9.49 -1.99 -10.59
N SER A 49 -10.64 -1.84 -11.27
CA SER A 49 -11.22 -2.88 -12.13
C SER A 49 -10.37 -3.22 -13.35
N GLU A 50 -9.67 -2.22 -13.90
CA GLU A 50 -8.78 -2.38 -15.04
C GLU A 50 -7.48 -3.06 -14.61
N ILE A 51 -6.94 -2.71 -13.44
CA ILE A 51 -5.78 -3.39 -12.83
C ILE A 51 -6.12 -4.86 -12.58
N TYR A 52 -7.27 -5.13 -11.96
CA TYR A 52 -7.76 -6.49 -11.73
C TYR A 52 -7.83 -7.29 -13.04
N LEU A 53 -8.48 -6.73 -14.06
CA LEU A 53 -8.63 -7.37 -15.36
C LEU A 53 -7.30 -7.67 -16.03
N LEU A 54 -6.36 -6.72 -16.00
CA LEU A 54 -5.05 -6.87 -16.59
C LEU A 54 -4.28 -8.03 -15.94
N HIS A 55 -4.26 -8.08 -14.61
CA HIS A 55 -3.57 -9.13 -13.87
C HIS A 55 -4.24 -10.49 -14.05
N LYS A 56 -5.58 -10.53 -14.10
CA LYS A 56 -6.33 -11.75 -14.38
C LYS A 56 -6.04 -12.29 -15.78
N ALA A 57 -6.08 -11.42 -16.80
CA ALA A 57 -5.76 -11.78 -18.17
C ALA A 57 -4.31 -12.27 -18.33
N PHE A 58 -3.36 -11.63 -17.64
CA PHE A 58 -1.95 -12.05 -17.62
C PHE A 58 -1.77 -13.46 -17.05
N LEU A 59 -2.45 -13.79 -15.94
CA LEU A 59 -2.43 -15.13 -15.37
C LEU A 59 -3.13 -16.16 -16.27
N ASP A 60 -4.28 -15.82 -16.82
CA ASP A 60 -5.03 -16.71 -17.73
C ASP A 60 -4.25 -16.99 -19.03
N ALA A 61 -3.38 -16.06 -19.44
CA ALA A 61 -2.43 -16.25 -20.54
C ALA A 61 -1.16 -17.05 -20.16
N GLY A 62 -1.02 -17.46 -18.90
CA GLY A 62 0.15 -18.20 -18.41
C GLY A 62 1.38 -17.34 -18.10
N GLY A 63 1.22 -16.02 -17.96
CA GLY A 63 2.33 -15.09 -17.76
C GLY A 63 3.06 -15.22 -16.42
N ALA A 64 2.41 -15.78 -15.39
CA ALA A 64 3.06 -16.11 -14.11
C ALA A 64 2.55 -17.46 -13.60
N PRO A 65 3.11 -18.59 -14.08
CA PRO A 65 2.59 -19.93 -13.82
C PRO A 65 2.71 -20.38 -12.35
N HIS A 66 3.53 -19.68 -11.56
CA HIS A 66 3.74 -19.97 -10.13
C HIS A 66 3.02 -18.98 -9.20
N ASP A 67 2.41 -17.94 -9.75
CA ASP A 67 1.66 -16.96 -8.98
C ASP A 67 0.15 -17.19 -9.13
N ASN A 68 -0.59 -16.81 -8.10
CA ASN A 68 -2.03 -16.62 -8.20
C ASN A 68 -2.35 -15.13 -8.23
N LEU A 69 -3.61 -14.78 -8.48
CA LEU A 69 -4.00 -13.37 -8.59
C LEU A 69 -3.66 -12.56 -7.34
N ARG A 70 -3.81 -13.16 -6.16
CA ARG A 70 -3.51 -12.49 -4.90
C ARG A 70 -2.02 -12.21 -4.75
N THR A 71 -1.16 -13.22 -4.96
CA THR A 71 0.30 -13.05 -4.84
C THR A 71 0.85 -12.09 -5.89
N LEU A 72 0.29 -12.13 -7.10
CA LEU A 72 0.65 -11.19 -8.15
C LEU A 72 0.26 -9.74 -7.77
N LEU A 73 -0.94 -9.54 -7.22
CA LEU A 73 -1.36 -8.23 -6.74
C LEU A 73 -0.54 -7.75 -5.55
N GLU A 74 -0.18 -8.61 -4.60
CA GLU A 74 0.68 -8.27 -3.45
C GLU A 74 2.03 -7.69 -3.91
N LYS A 75 2.58 -8.20 -5.01
CA LYS A 75 3.83 -7.70 -5.62
C LYS A 75 3.66 -6.36 -6.33
N THR A 76 2.49 -6.08 -6.89
CA THR A 76 2.29 -4.91 -7.76
C THR A 76 1.62 -3.74 -7.06
N VAL A 77 0.53 -3.95 -6.32
CA VAL A 77 -0.33 -2.86 -5.83
C VAL A 77 0.36 -1.93 -4.83
N THR A 78 1.36 -2.43 -4.11
CA THR A 78 2.19 -1.65 -3.17
C THR A 78 3.00 -0.55 -3.85
N GLY A 79 3.33 -0.73 -5.13
CA GLY A 79 4.04 0.26 -5.95
C GLY A 79 3.14 1.09 -6.86
N LEU A 80 1.82 0.92 -6.81
CA LEU A 80 0.88 1.60 -7.72
C LEU A 80 0.12 2.71 -7.02
N ALA A 81 0.07 3.88 -7.67
CA ALA A 81 -0.84 4.97 -7.35
C ALA A 81 -1.66 5.34 -8.59
N ASN A 82 -2.80 6.02 -8.41
CA ASN A 82 -3.49 6.65 -9.54
C ASN A 82 -3.68 8.14 -9.29
N LYS A 83 -4.21 8.85 -10.29
CA LYS A 83 -4.44 10.31 -10.21
C LYS A 83 -5.37 10.73 -9.07
N THR A 84 -6.19 9.81 -8.55
CA THR A 84 -7.22 10.08 -7.54
C THR A 84 -6.89 9.53 -6.15
N GLN A 85 -5.93 8.61 -6.02
CA GLN A 85 -5.63 7.87 -4.81
C GLN A 85 -4.13 7.52 -4.74
N ARG A 86 -3.51 7.81 -3.59
CA ARG A 86 -2.07 7.58 -3.33
C ARG A 86 -1.67 6.11 -3.16
N GLY A 87 -2.49 5.15 -3.59
CA GLY A 87 -2.18 3.73 -3.42
C GLY A 87 -3.35 2.80 -3.67
N PHE A 88 -3.08 1.59 -4.14
CA PHE A 88 -4.05 0.49 -4.19
C PHE A 88 -3.77 -0.53 -3.09
N SER A 89 -4.82 -1.19 -2.56
CA SER A 89 -4.64 -2.37 -1.71
C SER A 89 -5.07 -3.61 -2.46
N VAL A 90 -4.50 -4.77 -2.10
CA VAL A 90 -4.84 -6.06 -2.71
C VAL A 90 -6.34 -6.31 -2.59
N ASP A 91 -6.90 -6.09 -1.39
CA ASP A 91 -8.34 -6.28 -1.13
C ASP A 91 -9.22 -5.32 -1.94
N SER A 92 -8.79 -4.07 -2.15
CA SER A 92 -9.59 -3.12 -2.91
C SER A 92 -9.66 -3.51 -4.39
N VAL A 93 -8.52 -3.93 -4.96
CA VAL A 93 -8.44 -4.40 -6.35
C VAL A 93 -9.17 -5.72 -6.53
N TYR A 94 -9.07 -6.64 -5.56
CA TYR A 94 -9.77 -7.93 -5.63
C TYR A 94 -11.29 -7.74 -5.64
N LYS A 95 -11.82 -6.84 -4.80
CA LYS A 95 -13.25 -6.44 -4.80
C LYS A 95 -13.71 -5.76 -6.10
N CYS A 96 -12.78 -5.36 -6.98
CA CYS A 96 -13.15 -4.83 -8.28
C CYS A 96 -13.55 -5.92 -9.29
N SER A 97 -13.46 -7.21 -8.97
CA SER A 97 -13.99 -8.31 -9.78
C SER A 97 -15.45 -8.06 -10.18
N ASP A 98 -16.25 -7.58 -9.23
CA ASP A 98 -17.69 -7.35 -9.39
C ASP A 98 -18.00 -6.02 -10.10
N LYS A 99 -16.98 -5.18 -10.25
CA LYS A 99 -17.05 -3.84 -10.84
C LYS A 99 -16.52 -3.79 -12.27
N VAL A 100 -16.26 -4.95 -12.87
CA VAL A 100 -15.81 -5.07 -14.25
C VAL A 100 -16.95 -4.71 -15.20
N CYS A 101 -16.92 -3.48 -15.72
CA CYS A 101 -17.85 -3.00 -16.73
C CYS A 101 -17.30 -3.19 -18.16
N PRO A 102 -18.15 -3.12 -19.20
CA PRO A 102 -17.71 -3.21 -20.60
C PRO A 102 -16.63 -2.19 -20.97
N GLU A 103 -16.71 -0.98 -20.41
CA GLU A 103 -15.70 0.07 -20.62
C GLU A 103 -14.33 -0.35 -20.08
N SER A 104 -14.26 -0.90 -18.86
CA SER A 104 -12.99 -1.40 -18.29
C SER A 104 -12.38 -2.51 -19.15
N LYS A 105 -13.21 -3.42 -19.69
CA LYS A 105 -12.75 -4.48 -20.60
C LYS A 105 -12.16 -3.90 -21.89
N GLU A 106 -12.85 -2.95 -22.50
CA GLU A 106 -12.41 -2.30 -23.74
C GLU A 106 -11.13 -1.48 -23.53
N ASN A 107 -11.00 -0.78 -22.40
CA ASN A 107 -9.78 -0.04 -22.05
C ASN A 107 -8.58 -0.96 -21.90
N VAL A 108 -8.71 -2.06 -21.14
CA VAL A 108 -7.64 -3.05 -20.97
C VAL A 108 -7.30 -3.71 -22.31
N LYS A 109 -8.29 -4.07 -23.12
CA LYS A 109 -8.08 -4.63 -24.46
C LYS A 109 -7.28 -3.68 -25.35
N ARG A 110 -7.64 -2.40 -25.41
CA ARG A 110 -6.90 -1.39 -26.19
C ARG A 110 -5.48 -1.21 -25.70
N PHE A 111 -5.27 -1.24 -24.38
CA PHE A 111 -3.94 -1.18 -23.80
C PHE A 111 -3.08 -2.37 -24.24
N LEU A 112 -3.59 -3.60 -24.11
CA LEU A 112 -2.89 -4.81 -24.53
C LEU A 112 -2.58 -4.80 -26.03
N GLN A 113 -3.52 -4.36 -26.87
CA GLN A 113 -3.30 -4.21 -28.31
C GLN A 113 -2.21 -3.20 -28.64
N ARG A 114 -2.13 -2.07 -27.91
CA ARG A 114 -1.04 -1.10 -28.07
C ARG A 114 0.29 -1.68 -27.62
N MET A 115 0.30 -2.43 -26.53
CA MET A 115 1.51 -3.09 -26.04
C MET A 115 2.05 -4.09 -27.07
N ILE A 116 1.19 -4.91 -27.67
CA ILE A 116 1.57 -5.82 -28.77
C ILE A 116 2.15 -5.03 -29.94
N ARG A 117 1.45 -3.99 -30.42
CA ARG A 117 1.96 -3.13 -31.52
C ARG A 117 3.32 -2.50 -31.21
N ASN A 118 3.53 -2.07 -29.96
CA ASN A 118 4.81 -1.50 -29.54
C ASN A 118 5.91 -2.56 -29.55
N ILE A 119 5.63 -3.78 -29.07
CA ILE A 119 6.57 -4.90 -29.12
C ILE A 119 6.93 -5.22 -30.57
N ASP A 120 5.93 -5.35 -31.44
CA ASP A 120 6.11 -5.60 -32.87
C ASP A 120 6.87 -4.46 -33.58
N SER A 121 6.91 -3.25 -32.98
CA SER A 121 7.62 -2.10 -33.55
C SER A 121 9.09 -1.98 -33.11
N TYR A 122 9.53 -2.80 -32.16
CA TYR A 122 10.92 -2.80 -31.67
C TYR A 122 11.87 -3.64 -32.55
N ASP A 123 11.37 -4.11 -33.70
CA ASP A 123 12.15 -4.73 -34.79
C ASP A 123 13.16 -3.75 -35.42
#